data_AF-T0I1L1-F1
#
_entry.id   AF-T0I1L1-F1
#
_cell.length_a   1.000
_cell.length_b   1.000
_cell.length_c   1.000
_cell.angle_alpha   90.00
_cell.angle_beta   90.00
_cell.angle_gamma   90.00
#
_symmetry.space_group_name_H-M   'P 1'
#
loop_
_entity.id
_entity.type
_entity.pdbx_description
1 polymer ?
#
loop_
_entity_poly.entity_id
_entity_poly.type
_entity_poly.pdbx_seq_one_letter_code
_entity_poly.pdbx_strand_id
1 'polypeptide(L)'
;MTAEMVLGHGFPMILLWGPRLIQIYNDGYAEVLGPKHPAGLGQPTEQCWPEVWHINGPIYERVRAGETVTYEDKLYPLARDGTLRDAWFTLTYSPIREPGDAEVAGVLVTVFETTKVHVAEQERAAMELDLREAEARSRTLVEGISQAVWEADPQGQVEAASASWRAYTGQSGRSASGEGWMDAVHPDDRAKVRSAWFDAMASQRGVDADFRLRHADTRDYRWTNLRAVPLRYADGAVKKWVAMNIDIHDERVLKEQQEELLAQLQHRVRNILSVVRSVFARTVDTGRSLDDIADHFRGRLDSLARTQVGVTRTAAGMLDLENLIRDELLSVGESDGPRLVIDGPEIELSPKTAEGLGLAVHELTTNSLKYGALRAHCGDLAIKWRLERSALGARSLEFTWEEFRVPTVPVQPDHLGFGTELIEQALPYQLKATTELEFRGGGVRCKISVPLSDEEGIPASGRARGRGEREHGR
;
A
#
# COMPACT_ATOMS: atom_id res chain seq x y z
N MET A 1 -13.24 77.64 35.76
CA MET A 1 -14.27 76.63 35.40
C MET A 1 -13.65 75.40 34.76
N THR A 2 -12.82 75.52 33.71
CA THR A 2 -12.29 74.34 32.98
C THR A 2 -11.29 73.48 33.78
N ALA A 3 -10.37 74.09 34.54
CA ALA A 3 -9.41 73.33 35.36
C ALA A 3 -10.09 72.60 36.53
N GLU A 4 -11.08 73.22 37.16
CA GLU A 4 -11.87 72.64 38.25
C GLU A 4 -12.65 71.40 37.78
N MET A 5 -13.24 71.46 36.57
CA MET A 5 -13.90 70.32 35.95
C MET A 5 -12.94 69.15 35.71
N VAL A 6 -11.72 69.42 35.23
CA VAL A 6 -10.70 68.37 35.01
C VAL A 6 -10.30 67.72 36.33
N LEU A 7 -9.97 68.52 37.34
CA LEU A 7 -9.49 68.03 38.64
C LEU A 7 -10.55 67.23 39.42
N GLY A 8 -11.84 67.55 39.26
CA GLY A 8 -12.95 66.86 39.93
C GLY A 8 -13.48 65.61 39.19
N HIS A 9 -12.98 65.30 37.99
CA HIS A 9 -13.52 64.23 37.16
C HIS A 9 -12.92 62.85 37.48
N GLY A 10 -13.73 61.79 37.42
CA GLY A 10 -13.31 60.41 37.75
C GLY A 10 -12.60 59.65 36.62
N PHE A 11 -12.63 60.14 35.38
CA PHE A 11 -11.85 59.59 34.26
C PHE A 11 -10.50 60.30 34.13
N PRO A 12 -9.42 59.61 33.73
CA PRO A 12 -8.12 60.25 33.48
C PRO A 12 -8.21 61.36 32.42
N MET A 13 -7.85 62.57 32.82
CA MET A 13 -7.92 63.76 31.97
C MET A 13 -6.70 64.66 32.18
N ILE A 14 -6.25 65.26 31.07
CA ILE A 14 -5.24 66.31 31.06
C ILE A 14 -5.70 67.50 30.23
N LEU A 15 -5.53 68.69 30.78
CA LEU A 15 -5.64 69.97 30.10
C LEU A 15 -4.23 70.48 29.77
N LEU A 16 -4.01 70.78 28.51
CA LEU A 16 -2.77 71.36 27.98
C LEU A 16 -3.03 72.83 27.66
N TRP A 17 -2.55 73.73 28.52
CA TRP A 17 -2.93 75.14 28.48
C TRP A 17 -1.90 76.04 27.80
N GLY A 18 -2.38 77.03 27.04
CA GLY A 18 -1.58 78.08 26.42
C GLY A 18 -0.67 77.57 25.29
N PRO A 19 0.15 78.44 24.67
CA PRO A 19 0.98 78.10 23.50
C PRO A 19 2.03 77.02 23.81
N ARG A 20 2.46 76.91 25.08
CA ARG A 20 3.45 75.93 25.54
C ARG A 20 2.87 74.58 25.98
N LEU A 21 1.55 74.37 25.87
CA LEU A 21 0.86 73.13 26.28
C LEU A 21 1.24 72.71 27.71
N ILE A 22 1.07 73.62 28.65
CA ILE A 22 1.38 73.39 30.07
C ILE A 22 0.37 72.40 30.65
N GLN A 23 0.88 71.34 31.29
CA GLN A 23 0.07 70.22 31.76
C GLN A 23 -0.64 70.52 33.08
N ILE A 24 -1.96 70.39 33.09
CA ILE A 24 -2.83 70.41 34.28
C ILE A 24 -3.69 69.14 34.22
N TYR A 25 -3.56 68.22 35.16
CA TYR A 25 -4.19 66.91 35.07
C TYR A 25 -4.72 66.42 36.42
N ASN A 26 -5.65 65.48 36.38
CA ASN A 26 -6.25 64.88 37.57
C ASN A 26 -5.50 63.62 38.04
N ASP A 27 -5.93 63.08 39.19
CA ASP A 27 -5.31 61.89 39.80
C ASP A 27 -5.37 60.67 38.87
N GLY A 28 -6.46 60.49 38.12
CA GLY A 28 -6.57 59.39 37.15
C GLY A 28 -5.50 59.48 36.05
N TYR A 29 -5.15 60.68 35.58
CA TYR A 29 -4.07 60.85 34.60
C TYR A 29 -2.68 60.83 35.26
N ALA A 30 -2.57 61.14 36.55
CA ALA A 30 -1.33 60.95 37.31
C ALA A 30 -0.89 59.47 37.32
N GLU A 31 -1.84 58.52 37.36
CA GLU A 31 -1.53 57.09 37.22
C GLU A 31 -0.93 56.75 35.84
N VAL A 32 -1.45 57.36 34.77
CA VAL A 32 -0.91 57.22 33.41
C VAL A 32 0.50 57.79 33.30
N LEU A 33 0.78 58.90 33.99
CA LEU A 33 2.12 59.51 34.09
C LEU A 33 3.12 58.64 34.85
N GLY A 34 2.64 57.85 35.82
CA GLY A 34 3.45 57.03 36.71
C GLY A 34 4.60 57.85 37.35
N PRO A 35 5.88 57.46 37.15
CA PRO A 35 7.02 58.09 37.82
C PRO A 35 7.28 59.54 37.40
N LYS A 36 6.63 60.06 36.35
CA LYS A 36 6.73 61.47 35.94
C LYS A 36 5.87 62.39 36.82
N HIS A 37 4.91 61.85 37.57
CA HIS A 37 4.20 62.58 38.61
C HIS A 37 5.07 62.69 39.89
N PRO A 38 5.09 63.84 40.59
CA PRO A 38 4.33 65.07 40.34
C PRO A 38 5.03 66.07 39.41
N ALA A 39 6.29 65.84 39.02
CA ALA A 39 7.12 66.81 38.29
C ALA A 39 6.53 67.26 36.94
N GLY A 40 5.69 66.43 36.30
CA GLY A 40 5.01 66.76 35.06
C GLY A 40 3.94 67.87 35.20
N LEU A 41 3.42 68.13 36.40
CA LEU A 41 2.41 69.17 36.61
C LEU A 41 3.03 70.56 36.42
N GLY A 42 2.43 71.38 35.55
CA GLY A 42 2.97 72.70 35.20
C GLY A 42 4.16 72.66 34.23
N GLN A 43 4.62 71.48 33.81
CA GLN A 43 5.64 71.32 32.78
C GLN A 43 5.01 71.35 31.37
N PRO A 44 5.73 71.84 30.33
CA PRO A 44 5.32 71.63 28.94
C PRO A 44 5.22 70.13 28.59
N THR A 45 4.13 69.73 27.93
CA THR A 45 3.89 68.30 27.63
C THR A 45 4.97 67.66 26.75
N GLU A 46 5.59 68.42 25.83
CA GLU A 46 6.72 67.96 24.99
C GLU A 46 7.92 67.51 25.84
N GLN A 47 8.19 68.21 26.96
CA GLN A 47 9.30 67.88 27.85
C GLN A 47 8.97 66.69 28.75
N CYS A 48 7.69 66.51 29.08
CA CYS A 48 7.22 65.37 29.86
C CYS A 48 7.13 64.11 29.00
N TRP A 49 6.80 64.22 27.72
CA TRP A 49 6.60 63.09 26.80
C TRP A 49 7.43 63.22 25.51
N PRO A 50 8.76 63.38 25.59
CA PRO A 50 9.61 63.49 24.41
C PRO A 50 9.55 62.24 23.52
N GLU A 51 9.37 61.05 24.12
CA GLU A 51 9.35 59.77 23.41
C GLU A 51 8.19 59.63 22.41
N VAL A 52 7.05 60.28 22.69
CA VAL A 52 5.84 60.21 21.87
C VAL A 52 5.45 61.55 21.26
N TRP A 53 6.32 62.56 21.36
CA TRP A 53 6.06 63.89 20.79
C TRP A 53 5.89 63.85 19.27
N HIS A 54 6.64 62.99 18.57
CA HIS A 54 6.48 62.78 17.13
C HIS A 54 5.07 62.28 16.75
N ILE A 55 4.35 61.64 17.68
CA ILE A 55 2.96 61.21 17.51
C ILE A 55 2.00 62.34 17.88
N ASN A 56 2.21 62.96 19.05
CA ASN A 56 1.27 63.90 19.66
C ASN A 56 1.36 65.33 19.10
N GLY A 57 2.54 65.81 18.70
CA GLY A 57 2.76 67.16 18.17
C GLY A 57 1.82 67.50 17.00
N PRO A 58 1.79 66.68 15.93
CA PRO A 58 0.87 66.88 14.81
C PRO A 58 -0.61 66.81 15.21
N ILE A 59 -0.97 66.00 16.21
CA ILE A 59 -2.35 65.92 16.73
C ILE A 59 -2.72 67.23 17.43
N TYR A 60 -1.81 67.79 18.26
CA TYR A 60 -2.06 69.06 18.93
C TYR A 60 -2.17 70.23 17.95
N GLU A 61 -1.41 70.25 16.86
CA GLU A 61 -1.55 71.25 15.79
C GLU A 61 -2.94 71.23 15.17
N ARG A 62 -3.46 70.05 14.84
CA ARG A 62 -4.82 69.86 14.32
C ARG A 62 -5.88 70.33 15.31
N VAL A 63 -5.71 70.00 16.59
CA VAL A 63 -6.67 70.39 17.62
C VAL A 63 -6.65 71.90 17.87
N ARG A 64 -5.48 72.53 17.79
CA ARG A 64 -5.36 73.99 17.83
C ARG A 64 -6.03 74.68 16.64
N ALA A 65 -6.06 74.05 15.47
CA ALA A 65 -6.84 74.51 14.33
C ALA A 65 -8.36 74.33 14.52
N GLY A 66 -8.79 73.75 15.66
CA GLY A 66 -10.20 73.61 16.05
C GLY A 66 -10.78 72.21 15.83
N GLU A 67 -9.98 71.23 15.41
CA GLU A 67 -10.44 69.85 15.19
C GLU A 67 -10.54 69.05 16.50
N THR A 68 -11.57 68.22 16.65
CA THR A 68 -11.59 67.17 17.69
C THR A 68 -11.11 65.87 17.06
N VAL A 69 -10.09 65.24 17.66
CA VAL A 69 -9.50 63.99 17.14
C VAL A 69 -9.65 62.88 18.17
N THR A 70 -10.22 61.75 17.75
CA THR A 70 -10.37 60.56 18.59
C THR A 70 -9.61 59.39 17.98
N TYR A 71 -8.98 58.59 18.83
CA TYR A 71 -8.37 57.33 18.47
C TYR A 71 -8.82 56.23 19.42
N GLU A 72 -9.06 55.04 18.87
CA GLU A 72 -9.31 53.81 19.63
C GLU A 72 -8.06 52.93 19.53
N ASP A 73 -7.65 52.34 20.66
CA ASP A 73 -6.49 51.44 20.78
C ASP A 73 -5.23 51.93 20.06
N LYS A 74 -4.92 53.22 20.20
CA LYS A 74 -3.71 53.79 19.62
C LYS A 74 -2.49 53.38 20.44
N LEU A 75 -1.50 52.82 19.75
CA LEU A 75 -0.22 52.45 20.33
C LEU A 75 0.62 53.68 20.68
N TYR A 76 1.05 53.73 21.93
CA TYR A 76 2.02 54.67 22.47
C TYR A 76 3.14 53.90 23.15
N PRO A 77 4.37 53.91 22.60
CA PRO A 77 5.54 53.41 23.30
C PRO A 77 5.92 54.39 24.42
N LEU A 78 5.62 54.04 25.67
CA LEU A 78 5.86 54.90 26.84
C LEU A 78 7.04 54.40 27.65
N ALA A 79 7.86 55.32 28.15
CA ALA A 79 8.92 54.98 29.09
C ALA A 79 8.32 54.68 30.47
N ARG A 80 8.30 53.38 30.85
CA ARG A 80 7.95 52.91 32.19
C ARG A 80 9.19 52.28 32.83
N ASP A 81 9.58 52.77 34.01
CA ASP A 81 10.77 52.32 34.75
C ASP A 81 12.07 52.35 33.94
N GLY A 82 12.23 53.35 33.06
CA GLY A 82 13.41 53.51 32.20
C GLY A 82 13.43 52.59 30.96
N THR A 83 12.38 51.78 30.74
CA THR A 83 12.21 50.95 29.55
C THR A 83 11.03 51.40 28.72
N LEU A 84 11.19 51.46 27.39
CA LEU A 84 10.05 51.69 26.49
C LEU A 84 9.18 50.44 26.46
N ARG A 85 7.88 50.63 26.73
CA ARG A 85 6.87 49.58 26.63
C ARG A 85 5.69 50.07 25.82
N ASP A 86 5.16 49.19 24.99
CA ASP A 86 3.95 49.43 24.23
C ASP A 86 2.75 49.52 25.18
N ALA A 87 2.00 50.61 25.07
CA ALA A 87 0.76 50.82 25.77
C ALA A 87 -0.31 51.30 24.78
N TRP A 88 -1.51 50.74 24.88
CA TRP A 88 -2.63 51.06 24.00
C TRP A 88 -3.59 51.96 24.74
N PHE A 89 -4.07 52.97 24.05
CA PHE A 89 -4.95 53.98 24.63
C PHE A 89 -6.08 54.34 23.69
N THR A 90 -7.26 54.51 24.27
CA THR A 90 -8.36 55.25 23.64
C THR A 90 -8.29 56.69 24.13
N LEU A 91 -8.10 57.63 23.21
CA LEU A 91 -7.95 59.05 23.53
C LEU A 91 -8.85 59.92 22.67
N THR A 92 -9.35 60.98 23.27
CA THR A 92 -9.99 62.08 22.55
C THR A 92 -9.30 63.38 22.90
N TYR A 93 -8.87 64.10 21.88
CA TYR A 93 -8.25 65.42 21.96
C TYR A 93 -9.26 66.46 21.49
N SER A 94 -9.66 67.36 22.37
CA SER A 94 -10.70 68.36 22.12
C SER A 94 -10.18 69.78 22.36
N PRO A 95 -10.53 70.76 21.50
CA PRO A 95 -10.12 72.15 21.69
C PRO A 95 -10.90 72.79 22.84
N ILE A 96 -10.22 73.57 23.66
CA ILE A 96 -10.80 74.42 24.70
C ILE A 96 -10.64 75.88 24.28
N ARG A 97 -11.73 76.64 24.35
CA ARG A 97 -11.80 78.07 24.02
C ARG A 97 -12.24 78.86 25.25
N GLU A 98 -11.72 80.07 25.40
CA GLU A 98 -12.23 81.00 26.41
C GLU A 98 -13.49 81.72 25.89
N PRO A 99 -14.44 82.09 26.77
CA PRO A 99 -15.63 82.82 26.35
C PRO A 99 -15.26 84.15 25.71
N GLY A 100 -15.63 84.34 24.44
CA GLY A 100 -15.36 85.56 23.67
C GLY A 100 -14.10 85.53 22.81
N ASP A 101 -13.33 84.44 22.82
CA ASP A 101 -12.14 84.26 21.96
C ASP A 101 -12.44 83.29 20.80
N ALA A 102 -11.96 83.64 19.61
CA ALA A 102 -12.03 82.79 18.41
C ALA A 102 -10.85 81.81 18.32
N GLU A 103 -9.81 81.98 19.14
CA GLU A 103 -8.65 81.11 19.17
C GLU A 103 -8.79 79.97 20.20
N VAL A 104 -8.10 78.85 19.95
CA VAL A 104 -8.07 77.70 20.87
C VAL A 104 -7.05 77.97 21.98
N ALA A 105 -7.54 78.18 23.21
CA ALA A 105 -6.74 78.48 24.40
C ALA A 105 -5.98 77.25 24.95
N GLY A 106 -6.49 76.04 24.72
CA GLY A 106 -5.85 74.80 25.17
C GLY A 106 -6.43 73.53 24.55
N VAL A 107 -5.86 72.40 24.91
CA VAL A 107 -6.31 71.06 24.47
C VAL A 107 -6.70 70.23 25.69
N LEU A 108 -7.93 69.74 25.71
CA LEU A 108 -8.36 68.74 26.67
C LEU A 108 -8.13 67.35 26.07
N VAL A 109 -7.44 66.48 26.80
CA VAL A 109 -7.28 65.07 26.42
C VAL A 109 -7.93 64.19 27.47
N THR A 110 -8.88 63.37 27.04
CA THR A 110 -9.43 62.28 27.85
C THR A 110 -8.72 61.00 27.46
N VAL A 111 -8.18 60.24 28.43
CA VAL A 111 -7.32 59.08 28.15
C VAL A 111 -7.82 57.86 28.90
N PHE A 112 -7.86 56.72 28.21
CA PHE A 112 -8.19 55.43 28.81
C PHE A 112 -7.19 54.38 28.31
N GLU A 113 -6.41 53.80 29.22
CA GLU A 113 -5.45 52.75 28.86
C GLU A 113 -6.19 51.43 28.63
N THR A 114 -6.09 50.90 27.41
CA THR A 114 -6.71 49.65 26.96
C THR A 114 -5.71 48.50 26.82
N THR A 115 -4.42 48.71 27.14
CA THR A 115 -3.31 47.74 27.02
C THR A 115 -3.69 46.32 27.44
N LYS A 116 -4.26 46.13 28.64
CA LYS A 116 -4.60 44.80 29.17
C LYS A 116 -5.68 44.10 28.35
N VAL A 117 -6.67 44.85 27.86
CA VAL A 117 -7.77 44.32 27.04
C VAL A 117 -7.24 43.96 25.67
N HIS A 118 -6.50 44.88 25.04
CA HIS A 118 -5.92 44.68 23.72
C HIS A 118 -5.00 43.44 23.67
N VAL A 119 -4.09 43.30 24.65
CA VAL A 119 -3.19 42.14 24.73
C VAL A 119 -3.97 40.83 24.92
N ALA A 120 -4.98 40.81 25.79
CA ALA A 120 -5.80 39.61 26.00
C ALA A 120 -6.60 39.21 24.76
N GLU A 121 -7.09 40.17 23.98
CA GLU A 121 -7.78 39.91 22.71
C GLU A 121 -6.82 39.36 21.65
N GLN A 122 -5.60 39.91 21.56
CA GLN A 122 -4.56 39.41 20.66
C GLN A 122 -4.14 37.97 21.01
N GLU A 123 -3.89 37.68 22.29
CA GLU A 123 -3.55 36.33 22.76
C GLU A 123 -4.68 35.33 22.47
N ARG A 124 -5.93 35.72 22.71
CA ARG A 124 -7.09 34.89 22.41
C ARG A 124 -7.21 34.61 20.91
N ALA A 125 -7.03 35.63 20.07
CA ALA A 125 -7.08 35.48 18.61
C ALA A 125 -5.98 34.55 18.10
N ALA A 126 -4.76 34.65 18.66
CA ALA A 126 -3.66 33.76 18.35
C ALA A 126 -3.96 32.31 18.77
N MET A 127 -4.45 32.08 19.99
CA MET A 127 -4.83 30.74 20.46
C MET A 127 -5.95 30.12 19.62
N GLU A 128 -6.93 30.92 19.19
CA GLU A 128 -8.02 30.47 18.33
C GLU A 128 -7.52 30.10 16.92
N LEU A 129 -6.55 30.84 16.38
CA LEU A 129 -5.89 30.50 15.13
C LEU A 129 -5.10 29.20 15.24
N ASP A 130 -4.27 29.05 16.28
CA ASP A 130 -3.48 27.85 16.52
C ASP A 130 -4.38 26.60 16.67
N LEU A 131 -5.50 26.74 17.40
CA LEU A 131 -6.49 25.67 17.54
C LEU A 131 -7.10 25.30 16.18
N ARG A 132 -7.51 26.29 15.37
CA ARG A 132 -8.05 26.06 14.03
C ARG A 132 -7.05 25.36 13.12
N GLU A 133 -5.79 25.75 13.16
CA GLU A 133 -4.73 25.10 12.38
C GLU A 133 -4.47 23.66 12.84
N ALA A 134 -4.45 23.42 14.15
CA ALA A 134 -4.31 22.08 14.71
C ALA A 134 -5.50 21.18 14.34
N GLU A 135 -6.73 21.68 14.43
CA GLU A 135 -7.95 20.98 14.03
C GLU A 135 -7.97 20.67 12.53
N ALA A 136 -7.61 21.65 11.69
CA ALA A 136 -7.54 21.46 10.25
C ALA A 136 -6.50 20.38 9.88
N ARG A 137 -5.32 20.43 10.49
CA ARG A 137 -4.26 19.43 10.28
C ARG A 137 -4.70 18.03 10.72
N SER A 138 -5.34 17.92 11.88
CA SER A 138 -5.89 16.66 12.40
C SER A 138 -6.92 16.08 11.43
N ARG A 139 -7.87 16.91 10.97
CA ARG A 139 -8.89 16.50 10.00
C ARG A 139 -8.27 15.99 8.70
N THR A 140 -7.30 16.70 8.14
CA THR A 140 -6.63 16.28 6.89
C THR A 140 -5.88 14.95 7.05
N LEU A 141 -5.22 14.71 8.18
CA LEU A 141 -4.57 13.42 8.44
C LEU A 141 -5.57 12.27 8.51
N VAL A 142 -6.69 12.47 9.22
CA VAL A 142 -7.76 11.47 9.34
C VAL A 142 -8.40 11.17 7.97
N GLU A 143 -8.70 12.20 7.18
CA GLU A 143 -9.23 12.07 5.81
C GLU A 143 -8.25 11.37 4.86
N GLY A 144 -6.94 11.53 5.07
CA GLY A 144 -5.91 10.88 4.25
C GLY A 144 -5.67 9.41 4.58
N ILE A 145 -5.94 8.98 5.82
CA ILE A 145 -5.66 7.60 6.29
C ILE A 145 -6.92 6.72 6.23
N SER A 146 -8.09 7.28 6.50
CA SER A 146 -9.33 6.52 6.68
C SER A 146 -10.35 6.81 5.59
N GLN A 147 -10.97 5.75 5.06
CA GLN A 147 -12.01 5.86 4.04
C GLN A 147 -13.39 6.13 4.66
N ALA A 148 -13.58 5.80 5.94
CA ALA A 148 -14.83 6.07 6.64
C ALA A 148 -14.60 6.33 8.14
N VAL A 149 -14.95 7.52 8.61
CA VAL A 149 -14.99 7.90 10.04
C VAL A 149 -16.44 7.92 10.50
N TRP A 150 -16.72 7.49 11.73
CA TRP A 150 -18.05 7.58 12.31
C TRP A 150 -17.96 7.73 13.83
N GLU A 151 -19.03 8.26 14.41
CA GLU A 151 -19.15 8.47 15.84
C GLU A 151 -20.37 7.73 16.36
N ALA A 152 -20.32 7.32 17.62
CA ALA A 152 -21.46 6.76 18.31
C ALA A 152 -21.60 7.37 19.70
N ASP A 153 -22.84 7.43 20.17
CA ASP A 153 -23.16 7.93 21.52
C ASP A 153 -22.54 7.02 22.60
N PRO A 154 -22.58 7.38 23.91
CA PRO A 154 -22.06 6.53 24.97
C PRO A 154 -22.68 5.12 25.05
N GLN A 155 -23.87 4.92 24.48
CA GLN A 155 -24.59 3.64 24.38
C GLN A 155 -24.24 2.87 23.10
N GLY A 156 -23.30 3.39 22.30
CA GLY A 156 -22.79 2.83 21.05
C GLY A 156 -23.77 2.85 19.88
N GLN A 157 -24.78 3.72 19.93
CA GLN A 157 -25.64 3.99 18.79
C GLN A 157 -24.92 4.94 17.85
N VAL A 158 -24.78 4.54 16.58
CA VAL A 158 -24.08 5.37 15.58
C VAL A 158 -24.87 6.66 15.34
N GLU A 159 -24.24 7.79 15.65
CA GLU A 159 -24.75 9.11 15.34
C GLU A 159 -24.59 9.31 13.84
N ALA A 160 -25.70 9.60 13.15
CA ALA A 160 -25.85 9.76 11.70
C ALA A 160 -24.56 9.61 10.87
N ALA A 161 -24.44 8.49 10.14
CA ALA A 161 -23.22 8.14 9.37
C ALA A 161 -22.59 9.34 8.67
N SER A 162 -21.30 9.59 8.92
CA SER A 162 -20.58 10.73 8.34
C SER A 162 -20.59 10.70 6.81
N ALA A 163 -20.20 11.82 6.18
CA ALA A 163 -20.07 11.88 4.73
C ALA A 163 -19.15 10.79 4.17
N SER A 164 -18.03 10.51 4.85
CA SER A 164 -17.06 9.47 4.45
C SER A 164 -17.66 8.06 4.54
N TRP A 165 -18.40 7.72 5.59
CA TRP A 165 -19.09 6.42 5.69
C TRP A 165 -20.08 6.21 4.56
N ARG A 166 -20.87 7.23 4.22
CA ARG A 166 -21.85 7.14 3.13
C ARG A 166 -21.17 7.02 1.78
N ALA A 167 -20.08 7.75 1.56
CA ALA A 167 -19.29 7.65 0.34
C ALA A 167 -18.71 6.23 0.17
N TYR A 168 -18.17 5.65 1.24
CA TYR A 168 -17.57 4.31 1.18
C TYR A 168 -18.61 3.18 1.06
N THR A 169 -19.69 3.22 1.84
CA THR A 169 -20.67 2.11 1.92
C THR A 169 -21.88 2.23 0.98
N GLY A 170 -22.15 3.45 0.51
CA GLY A 170 -23.35 3.79 -0.24
C GLY A 170 -24.64 3.77 0.59
N GLN A 171 -24.55 3.70 1.93
CA GLN A 171 -25.73 3.79 2.80
C GLN A 171 -26.29 5.21 2.83
N SER A 172 -27.62 5.34 2.89
CA SER A 172 -28.28 6.61 3.13
C SER A 172 -28.15 7.01 4.61
N GLY A 173 -28.09 8.31 4.92
CA GLY A 173 -27.85 8.78 6.30
C GLY A 173 -28.87 8.29 7.33
N ARG A 174 -30.12 8.00 6.93
CA ARG A 174 -31.17 7.43 7.79
C ARG A 174 -31.07 5.92 7.98
N SER A 175 -30.50 5.20 7.00
CA SER A 175 -30.37 3.73 7.08
C SER A 175 -29.19 3.27 7.92
N ALA A 176 -28.28 4.17 8.30
CA ALA A 176 -27.07 3.83 9.06
C ALA A 176 -27.16 4.14 10.57
N SER A 177 -28.18 4.87 11.01
CA SER A 177 -28.39 5.22 12.43
C SER A 177 -28.73 4.00 13.29
N GLY A 178 -28.36 4.06 14.57
CA GLY A 178 -28.61 2.99 15.52
C GLY A 178 -27.85 1.71 15.17
N GLU A 179 -28.54 0.61 14.88
CA GLU A 179 -27.94 -0.64 14.40
C GLU A 179 -27.87 -0.75 12.86
N GLY A 180 -28.39 0.24 12.11
CA GLY A 180 -28.51 0.15 10.64
C GLY A 180 -27.17 0.11 9.87
N TRP A 181 -26.08 0.55 10.48
CA TRP A 181 -24.73 0.40 9.93
C TRP A 181 -24.34 -1.08 9.71
N MET A 182 -24.93 -2.00 10.47
CA MET A 182 -24.70 -3.45 10.32
C MET A 182 -25.11 -3.98 8.93
N ASP A 183 -25.99 -3.28 8.21
CA ASP A 183 -26.39 -3.68 6.87
C ASP A 183 -25.25 -3.52 5.84
N ALA A 184 -24.29 -2.62 6.09
CA ALA A 184 -23.09 -2.49 5.28
C ALA A 184 -22.07 -3.59 5.55
N VAL A 185 -22.16 -4.28 6.69
CA VAL A 185 -21.26 -5.39 7.05
C VAL A 185 -21.68 -6.65 6.29
N HIS A 186 -20.68 -7.40 5.79
CA HIS A 186 -20.89 -8.68 5.12
C HIS A 186 -21.70 -9.64 6.02
N PRO A 187 -22.72 -10.35 5.48
CA PRO A 187 -23.62 -11.21 6.28
C PRO A 187 -22.89 -12.16 7.24
N ASP A 188 -21.84 -12.85 6.78
CA ASP A 188 -21.05 -13.78 7.59
C ASP A 188 -20.31 -13.11 8.77
N ASP A 189 -19.97 -11.83 8.64
CA ASP A 189 -19.14 -11.12 9.63
C ASP A 189 -20.01 -10.43 10.71
N ARG A 190 -21.32 -10.22 10.44
CA ARG A 190 -22.24 -9.46 11.31
C ARG A 190 -22.26 -9.96 12.75
N ALA A 191 -22.36 -11.27 12.97
CA ALA A 191 -22.45 -11.83 14.32
C ALA A 191 -21.17 -11.55 15.12
N LYS A 192 -20.01 -11.71 14.50
CA LYS A 192 -18.69 -11.47 15.11
C LYS A 192 -18.48 -9.99 15.40
N VAL A 193 -18.75 -9.12 14.43
CA VAL A 193 -18.61 -7.66 14.58
C VAL A 193 -19.52 -7.13 15.67
N ARG A 194 -20.77 -7.61 15.72
CA ARG A 194 -21.73 -7.27 16.77
C ARG A 194 -21.19 -7.62 18.15
N SER A 195 -20.74 -8.87 18.34
CA SER A 195 -20.18 -9.32 19.63
C SER A 195 -19.00 -8.44 20.04
N ALA A 196 -18.03 -8.23 19.14
CA ALA A 196 -16.86 -7.43 19.42
C ALA A 196 -17.21 -5.98 19.80
N TRP A 197 -18.22 -5.39 19.15
CA TRP A 197 -18.71 -4.05 19.49
C TRP A 197 -19.34 -3.99 20.88
N PHE A 198 -20.21 -4.95 21.23
CA PHE A 198 -20.82 -5.02 22.57
C PHE A 198 -19.79 -5.27 23.67
N ASP A 199 -18.80 -6.12 23.42
CA ASP A 199 -17.71 -6.39 24.37
C ASP A 199 -16.83 -5.15 24.58
N ALA A 200 -16.54 -4.41 23.51
CA ALA A 200 -15.81 -3.14 23.57
C ALA A 200 -16.58 -2.11 24.42
N MET A 201 -17.89 -1.98 24.21
CA MET A 201 -18.75 -1.10 25.00
C MET A 201 -18.78 -1.48 26.49
N ALA A 202 -19.02 -2.77 26.78
CA ALA A 202 -19.10 -3.27 28.16
C ALA A 202 -17.78 -3.10 28.91
N SER A 203 -16.65 -3.32 28.23
CA SER A 203 -15.31 -3.15 28.82
C SER A 203 -14.79 -1.71 28.75
N GLN A 204 -15.48 -0.82 28.03
CA GLN A 204 -15.04 0.52 27.68
C GLN A 204 -13.60 0.57 27.12
N ARG A 205 -13.21 -0.43 26.33
CA ARG A 205 -11.90 -0.47 25.66
C ARG A 205 -12.08 -0.27 24.16
N GLY A 206 -11.03 0.21 23.51
CA GLY A 206 -11.03 0.32 22.05
C GLY A 206 -11.15 -1.04 21.39
N VAL A 207 -11.66 -1.05 20.15
CA VAL A 207 -11.72 -2.22 19.29
C VAL A 207 -10.79 -2.01 18.10
N ASP A 208 -10.04 -3.06 17.77
CA ASP A 208 -9.26 -3.19 16.55
C ASP A 208 -9.68 -4.52 15.91
N ALA A 209 -10.36 -4.45 14.77
CA ALA A 209 -10.97 -5.62 14.16
C ALA A 209 -11.09 -5.51 12.65
N ASP A 210 -10.80 -6.61 11.96
CA ASP A 210 -11.03 -6.72 10.53
C ASP A 210 -12.39 -7.35 10.24
N PHE A 211 -13.13 -6.74 9.32
CA PHE A 211 -14.34 -7.30 8.74
C PHE A 211 -14.60 -6.70 7.37
N ARG A 212 -15.50 -7.33 6.63
CA ARG A 212 -15.84 -6.88 5.28
C ARG A 212 -16.97 -5.88 5.31
N LEU A 213 -16.75 -4.75 4.64
CA LEU A 213 -17.75 -3.71 4.40
C LEU A 213 -18.11 -3.65 2.92
N ARG A 214 -19.39 -3.39 2.65
CA ARG A 214 -19.86 -3.13 1.29
C ARG A 214 -19.19 -1.87 0.78
N HIS A 215 -18.64 -1.93 -0.42
CA HIS A 215 -18.02 -0.81 -1.10
C HIS A 215 -18.98 -0.24 -2.14
N ALA A 216 -19.19 1.08 -2.14
CA ALA A 216 -20.22 1.74 -2.94
C ALA A 216 -19.96 1.60 -4.44
N ASP A 217 -18.71 1.81 -4.87
CA ASP A 217 -18.36 1.89 -6.29
C ASP A 217 -18.34 0.51 -6.97
N THR A 218 -17.74 -0.48 -6.31
CA THR A 218 -17.62 -1.84 -6.85
C THR A 218 -18.88 -2.67 -6.59
N ARG A 219 -19.69 -2.29 -5.59
CA ARG A 219 -20.85 -3.05 -5.07
C ARG A 219 -20.50 -4.41 -4.48
N ASP A 220 -19.22 -4.66 -4.25
CA ASP A 220 -18.69 -5.86 -3.59
C ASP A 220 -18.35 -5.58 -2.14
N TYR A 221 -17.93 -6.61 -1.42
CA TYR A 221 -17.47 -6.52 -0.04
C TYR A 221 -15.94 -6.50 0.03
N ARG A 222 -15.38 -5.43 0.61
CA ARG A 222 -13.94 -5.22 0.76
C ARG A 222 -13.55 -5.34 2.22
N TRP A 223 -12.35 -5.87 2.47
CA TRP A 223 -11.81 -6.01 3.82
C TRP A 223 -11.44 -4.63 4.37
N THR A 224 -11.94 -4.33 5.56
CA THR A 224 -11.62 -3.09 6.28
C THR A 224 -11.14 -3.39 7.69
N ASN A 225 -10.17 -2.63 8.17
CA ASN A 225 -9.77 -2.60 9.57
C ASN A 225 -10.52 -1.47 10.29
N LEU A 226 -11.34 -1.83 11.27
CA LEU A 226 -11.99 -0.89 12.18
C LEU A 226 -11.09 -0.60 13.37
N ARG A 227 -10.87 0.69 13.63
CA ARG A 227 -10.36 1.16 14.92
C ARG A 227 -11.39 2.08 15.56
N ALA A 228 -11.89 1.70 16.74
CA ALA A 228 -12.74 2.58 17.52
C ALA A 228 -12.23 2.74 18.94
N VAL A 229 -12.36 3.95 19.47
CA VAL A 229 -11.88 4.33 20.81
C VAL A 229 -12.94 5.17 21.55
N PRO A 230 -13.07 5.01 22.88
CA PRO A 230 -13.95 5.85 23.66
C PRO A 230 -13.28 7.19 23.95
N LEU A 231 -13.93 8.28 23.53
CA LEU A 231 -13.61 9.63 24.00
C LEU A 231 -14.21 9.81 25.40
N ARG A 232 -13.43 10.30 26.35
CA ARG A 232 -13.84 10.41 27.77
C ARG A 232 -13.91 11.85 28.25
N TYR A 233 -14.77 12.08 29.23
CA TYR A 233 -14.73 13.27 30.07
C TYR A 233 -13.55 13.20 31.06
N ALA A 234 -13.27 14.32 31.75
CA ALA A 234 -12.21 14.41 32.76
C ALA A 234 -12.44 13.48 33.97
N ASP A 235 -13.69 13.11 34.25
CA ASP A 235 -14.08 12.16 35.31
C ASP A 235 -13.95 10.67 34.89
N GLY A 236 -13.53 10.41 33.64
CA GLY A 236 -13.36 9.07 33.08
C GLY A 236 -14.61 8.48 32.43
N ALA A 237 -15.78 9.13 32.54
CA ALA A 237 -17.01 8.69 31.88
C ALA A 237 -16.87 8.78 30.35
N VAL A 238 -17.45 7.82 29.64
CA VAL A 238 -17.45 7.82 28.16
C VAL A 238 -18.36 8.94 27.66
N LYS A 239 -17.76 9.88 26.92
CA LYS A 239 -18.46 10.98 26.26
C LYS A 239 -19.09 10.55 24.94
N LYS A 240 -18.34 9.80 24.12
CA LYS A 240 -18.76 9.22 22.84
C LYS A 240 -17.71 8.22 22.36
N TRP A 241 -18.02 7.47 21.31
CA TRP A 241 -17.06 6.65 20.59
C TRP A 241 -16.68 7.31 19.28
N VAL A 242 -15.40 7.25 18.94
CA VAL A 242 -14.88 7.70 17.64
C VAL A 242 -14.26 6.50 16.95
N ALA A 243 -14.63 6.29 15.70
CA ALA A 243 -14.24 5.12 14.93
C ALA A 243 -13.81 5.49 13.51
N MET A 244 -12.85 4.74 12.98
CA MET A 244 -12.43 4.82 11.60
C MET A 244 -12.31 3.43 10.98
N ASN A 245 -12.60 3.33 9.70
CA ASN A 245 -12.36 2.14 8.90
C ASN A 245 -11.30 2.45 7.84
N ILE A 246 -10.32 1.57 7.75
CA ILE A 246 -9.26 1.60 6.76
C ILE A 246 -9.48 0.43 5.80
N ASP A 247 -9.63 0.70 4.50
CA ASP A 247 -9.68 -0.34 3.45
C ASP A 247 -8.30 -0.99 3.33
N ILE A 248 -8.25 -2.29 3.61
CA ILE A 248 -7.05 -3.14 3.58
C ILE A 248 -7.21 -4.26 2.54
N HIS A 249 -8.21 -4.19 1.67
CA HIS A 249 -8.56 -5.27 0.76
C HIS A 249 -7.44 -5.59 -0.21
N ASP A 250 -6.89 -4.57 -0.89
CA ASP A 250 -5.87 -4.80 -1.93
C ASP A 250 -4.56 -5.31 -1.33
N GLU A 251 -4.16 -4.79 -0.15
CA GLU A 251 -3.00 -5.30 0.58
C GLU A 251 -3.18 -6.77 0.97
N ARG A 252 -4.37 -7.11 1.46
CA ARG A 252 -4.69 -8.47 1.90
C ARG A 252 -4.74 -9.44 0.73
N VAL A 253 -5.39 -9.08 -0.38
CA VAL A 253 -5.44 -9.90 -1.60
C VAL A 253 -4.04 -10.15 -2.14
N LEU A 254 -3.19 -9.11 -2.18
CA LEU A 254 -1.81 -9.26 -2.65
C LEU A 254 -1.00 -10.18 -1.73
N LYS A 255 -1.18 -10.06 -0.41
CA LYS A 255 -0.53 -10.94 0.56
C LYS A 255 -0.97 -12.39 0.43
N GLU A 256 -2.27 -12.63 0.29
CA GLU A 256 -2.83 -13.98 0.09
C GLU A 256 -2.28 -14.61 -1.21
N GLN A 257 -2.23 -13.85 -2.31
CA GLN A 257 -1.62 -14.30 -3.57
C GLN A 257 -0.13 -14.64 -3.41
N GLN A 258 0.63 -13.83 -2.67
CA GLN A 258 2.04 -14.10 -2.39
C GLN A 258 2.23 -15.39 -1.59
N GLU A 259 1.40 -15.63 -0.57
CA GLU A 259 1.43 -16.85 0.24
C GLU A 259 1.08 -18.09 -0.60
N GLU A 260 0.11 -17.99 -1.50
CA GLU A 260 -0.24 -19.06 -2.45
C GLU A 260 0.92 -19.38 -3.42
N LEU A 261 1.55 -18.35 -4.00
CA LEU A 261 2.73 -18.50 -4.85
C LEU A 261 3.88 -19.19 -4.10
N LEU A 262 4.13 -18.81 -2.85
CA LEU A 262 5.14 -19.46 -2.01
C LEU A 262 4.80 -20.92 -1.74
N ALA A 263 3.54 -21.24 -1.42
CA ALA A 263 3.10 -22.61 -1.21
C ALA A 263 3.28 -23.48 -2.47
N GLN A 264 2.94 -22.93 -3.65
CA GLN A 264 3.15 -23.61 -4.93
C GLN A 264 4.63 -23.85 -5.23
N LEU A 265 5.49 -22.86 -4.98
CA LEU A 265 6.94 -23.01 -5.13
C LEU A 265 7.51 -24.08 -4.19
N GLN A 266 7.10 -24.07 -2.90
CA GLN A 266 7.51 -25.10 -1.94
C GLN A 266 7.11 -26.51 -2.37
N HIS A 267 5.88 -26.66 -2.86
CA HIS A 267 5.39 -27.94 -3.39
C HIS A 267 6.26 -28.40 -4.58
N ARG A 268 6.57 -27.48 -5.51
CA ARG A 268 7.40 -27.79 -6.68
C ARG A 268 8.84 -28.18 -6.29
N VAL A 269 9.46 -27.45 -5.36
CA VAL A 269 10.81 -27.78 -4.85
C VAL A 269 10.82 -29.17 -4.21
N ARG A 270 9.81 -29.52 -3.39
CA ARG A 270 9.69 -30.84 -2.79
C ARG A 270 9.57 -31.95 -3.84
N ASN A 271 8.83 -31.70 -4.91
CA ASN A 271 8.70 -32.65 -6.02
C ASN A 271 10.03 -32.87 -6.73
N ILE A 272 10.75 -31.79 -7.09
CA ILE A 272 12.08 -31.88 -7.73
C ILE A 272 13.06 -32.68 -6.85
N LEU A 273 13.13 -32.36 -5.56
CA LEU A 273 14.01 -33.06 -4.63
C LEU A 273 13.68 -34.56 -4.53
N SER A 274 12.38 -34.91 -4.62
CA SER A 274 11.95 -36.30 -4.64
C SER A 274 12.41 -37.03 -5.90
N VAL A 275 12.32 -36.38 -7.07
CA VAL A 275 12.82 -36.92 -8.35
C VAL A 275 14.35 -37.08 -8.30
N VAL A 276 15.08 -36.04 -7.87
CA VAL A 276 16.55 -36.08 -7.75
C VAL A 276 16.99 -37.22 -6.83
N ARG A 277 16.32 -37.41 -5.68
CA ARG A 277 16.61 -38.52 -4.77
C ARG A 277 16.35 -39.88 -5.42
N SER A 278 15.26 -40.02 -6.18
CA SER A 278 14.94 -41.25 -6.90
C SER A 278 15.98 -41.56 -7.98
N VAL A 279 16.43 -40.54 -8.71
CA VAL A 279 17.48 -40.66 -9.73
C VAL A 279 18.79 -41.09 -9.10
N PHE A 280 19.19 -40.46 -7.98
CA PHE A 280 20.41 -40.84 -7.27
C PHE A 280 20.37 -42.29 -6.78
N ALA A 281 19.32 -42.68 -6.05
CA ALA A 281 19.19 -44.02 -5.47
C ALA A 281 19.32 -45.10 -6.55
N ARG A 282 18.60 -44.95 -7.67
CA ARG A 282 18.65 -45.91 -8.77
C ARG A 282 19.97 -45.90 -9.56
N THR A 283 20.66 -44.76 -9.63
CA THR A 283 21.99 -44.68 -10.25
C THR A 283 23.02 -45.45 -9.41
N VAL A 284 22.92 -45.38 -8.08
CA VAL A 284 23.76 -46.17 -7.17
C VAL A 284 23.47 -47.66 -7.29
N ASP A 285 22.20 -48.06 -7.36
CA ASP A 285 21.81 -49.48 -7.47
C ASP A 285 22.31 -50.17 -8.75
N THR A 286 22.57 -49.39 -9.82
CA THR A 286 22.94 -49.90 -11.15
C THR A 286 24.39 -49.65 -11.56
N GLY A 287 25.09 -48.77 -10.85
CA GLY A 287 26.45 -48.34 -11.19
C GLY A 287 27.53 -49.34 -10.77
N ARG A 288 28.57 -49.48 -11.60
CA ARG A 288 29.65 -50.46 -11.37
C ARG A 288 30.86 -49.89 -10.62
N SER A 289 31.07 -48.57 -10.70
CA SER A 289 32.15 -47.85 -10.02
C SER A 289 31.69 -46.46 -9.58
N LEU A 290 32.45 -45.81 -8.69
CA LEU A 290 32.16 -44.44 -8.26
C LEU A 290 32.18 -43.44 -9.42
N ASP A 291 33.11 -43.59 -10.37
CA ASP A 291 33.18 -42.72 -11.55
C ASP A 291 31.98 -42.92 -12.48
N ASP A 292 31.57 -44.18 -12.68
CA ASP A 292 30.38 -44.55 -13.47
C ASP A 292 29.09 -43.99 -12.86
N ILE A 293 28.95 -44.09 -11.52
CA ILE A 293 27.83 -43.49 -10.78
C ILE A 293 27.85 -41.96 -10.93
N ALA A 294 29.01 -41.32 -10.77
CA ALA A 294 29.12 -39.87 -10.82
C ALA A 294 28.77 -39.32 -12.22
N ASP A 295 29.25 -39.95 -13.28
CA ASP A 295 28.99 -39.53 -14.65
C ASP A 295 27.53 -39.75 -15.05
N HIS A 296 26.95 -40.91 -14.72
CA HIS A 296 25.54 -41.18 -14.98
C HIS A 296 24.61 -40.27 -14.18
N PHE A 297 24.90 -40.01 -12.90
CA PHE A 297 24.09 -39.11 -12.10
C PHE A 297 24.15 -37.66 -12.63
N ARG A 298 25.34 -37.19 -13.02
CA ARG A 298 25.52 -35.85 -13.59
C ARG A 298 24.73 -35.68 -14.89
N GLY A 299 24.85 -36.62 -15.84
CA GLY A 299 24.12 -36.56 -17.10
C GLY A 299 22.60 -36.51 -16.91
N ARG A 300 22.07 -37.33 -16.01
CA ARG A 300 20.63 -37.35 -15.68
C ARG A 300 20.17 -36.06 -15.01
N LEU A 301 20.97 -35.50 -14.10
CA LEU A 301 20.65 -34.25 -13.43
C LEU A 301 20.62 -33.08 -14.43
N ASP A 302 21.56 -33.06 -15.39
CA ASP A 302 21.61 -32.05 -16.43
C ASP A 302 20.40 -32.15 -17.37
N SER A 303 19.98 -33.37 -17.74
CA SER A 303 18.77 -33.59 -18.53
C SER A 303 17.50 -33.13 -17.79
N LEU A 304 17.37 -33.47 -16.50
CA LEU A 304 16.28 -32.97 -15.65
C LEU A 304 16.28 -31.44 -15.52
N ALA A 305 17.46 -30.82 -15.38
CA ALA A 305 17.59 -29.38 -15.29
C ALA A 305 17.12 -28.69 -16.58
N ARG A 306 17.46 -29.22 -17.76
CA ARG A 306 16.98 -28.71 -19.06
C ARG A 306 15.46 -28.78 -19.16
N THR A 307 14.88 -29.93 -18.85
CA THR A 307 13.42 -30.10 -18.84
C THR A 307 12.77 -29.08 -17.89
N GLN A 308 13.35 -28.86 -16.70
CA GLN A 308 12.78 -27.92 -15.74
C GLN A 308 12.86 -26.45 -16.17
N VAL A 309 13.94 -26.06 -16.88
CA VAL A 309 14.04 -24.74 -17.52
C VAL A 309 12.98 -24.60 -18.63
N GLY A 310 12.72 -25.66 -19.40
CA GLY A 310 11.65 -25.69 -20.39
C GLY A 310 10.27 -25.44 -19.78
N VAL A 311 9.93 -26.13 -18.68
CA VAL A 311 8.62 -25.98 -18.00
C VAL A 311 8.42 -24.57 -17.45
N THR A 312 9.49 -23.89 -17.03
CA THR A 312 9.39 -22.57 -16.38
C THR A 312 9.27 -21.41 -17.38
N ARG A 313 9.61 -21.61 -18.66
CA ARG A 313 9.56 -20.56 -19.69
C ARG A 313 8.20 -20.41 -20.37
N THR A 314 7.33 -21.42 -20.32
CA THR A 314 6.02 -21.39 -20.97
C THR A 314 4.93 -21.00 -19.99
N ALA A 315 4.05 -20.05 -20.38
CA ALA A 315 2.94 -19.58 -19.53
C ALA A 315 1.93 -20.68 -19.16
N ALA A 316 1.84 -21.73 -19.99
CA ALA A 316 1.02 -22.91 -19.74
C ALA A 316 1.78 -24.05 -19.03
N GLY A 317 3.08 -23.92 -18.82
CA GLY A 317 3.93 -24.97 -18.24
C GLY A 317 4.03 -26.25 -19.08
N MET A 318 3.61 -26.23 -20.35
CA MET A 318 3.71 -27.37 -21.26
C MET A 318 5.00 -27.30 -22.07
N LEU A 319 5.51 -28.46 -22.49
CA LEU A 319 6.72 -28.57 -23.33
C LEU A 319 6.38 -29.18 -24.68
N ASP A 320 6.95 -28.60 -25.73
CA ASP A 320 6.94 -29.21 -27.05
C ASP A 320 7.89 -30.43 -27.09
N LEU A 321 7.36 -31.58 -27.53
CA LEU A 321 8.10 -32.85 -27.56
C LEU A 321 9.27 -32.81 -28.55
N GLU A 322 9.10 -32.17 -29.71
CA GLU A 322 10.17 -32.09 -30.71
C GLU A 322 11.37 -31.31 -30.17
N ASN A 323 11.13 -30.15 -29.56
CA ASN A 323 12.18 -29.36 -28.92
C ASN A 323 12.87 -30.12 -27.79
N LEU A 324 12.12 -30.87 -26.97
CA LEU A 324 12.69 -31.71 -25.91
C LEU A 324 13.66 -32.77 -26.48
N ILE A 325 13.31 -33.41 -27.59
CA ILE A 325 14.18 -34.39 -28.26
C ILE A 325 15.42 -33.70 -28.87
N ARG A 326 15.22 -32.59 -29.58
CA ARG A 326 16.29 -31.84 -30.23
C ARG A 326 17.29 -31.29 -29.23
N ASP A 327 16.84 -30.71 -28.13
CA ASP A 327 17.69 -30.19 -27.07
C ASP A 327 18.56 -31.29 -26.44
N GLU A 328 18.01 -32.50 -26.28
CA GLU A 328 18.77 -33.65 -25.76
C GLU A 328 19.85 -34.12 -26.73
N LEU A 329 19.54 -34.26 -28.03
CA LEU A 329 20.51 -34.66 -29.05
C LEU A 329 21.60 -33.59 -29.28
N LEU A 330 21.22 -32.31 -29.28
CA LEU A 330 22.18 -31.21 -29.37
C LEU A 330 23.15 -31.19 -28.19
N SER A 331 22.71 -31.62 -26.99
CA SER A 331 23.56 -31.66 -25.80
C SER A 331 24.75 -32.64 -25.94
N VAL A 332 24.62 -33.65 -26.81
CA VAL A 332 25.68 -34.63 -27.11
C VAL A 332 26.38 -34.34 -28.44
N GLY A 333 26.11 -33.18 -29.05
CA GLY A 333 26.74 -32.74 -30.30
C GLY A 333 26.12 -33.33 -31.57
N GLU A 334 24.97 -33.99 -31.47
CA GLU A 334 24.23 -34.51 -32.63
C GLU A 334 23.24 -33.47 -33.14
N SER A 335 23.32 -33.16 -34.43
CA SER A 335 22.45 -32.19 -35.11
C SER A 335 21.77 -32.83 -36.32
N ASP A 336 20.82 -32.12 -36.93
CA ASP A 336 20.16 -32.60 -38.15
C ASP A 336 21.17 -33.00 -39.23
N GLY A 337 20.95 -34.18 -39.82
CA GLY A 337 21.83 -34.76 -40.81
C GLY A 337 21.18 -35.97 -41.49
N PRO A 338 21.79 -36.50 -42.56
CA PRO A 338 21.18 -37.57 -43.38
C PRO A 338 21.00 -38.91 -42.65
N ARG A 339 21.55 -39.05 -41.43
CA ARG A 339 21.48 -40.26 -40.59
C ARG A 339 20.51 -40.12 -39.41
N LEU A 340 19.93 -38.93 -39.22
CA LEU A 340 19.01 -38.63 -38.13
C LEU A 340 17.66 -38.20 -38.71
N VAL A 341 16.61 -38.94 -38.40
CA VAL A 341 15.23 -38.60 -38.76
C VAL A 341 14.47 -38.31 -37.49
N ILE A 342 13.96 -37.09 -37.34
CA ILE A 342 13.05 -36.68 -36.27
C ILE A 342 11.76 -36.27 -36.95
N ASP A 343 10.67 -37.00 -36.73
CA ASP A 343 9.41 -36.80 -37.46
C ASP A 343 8.17 -37.10 -36.61
N GLY A 344 7.25 -36.15 -36.53
CA GLY A 344 5.99 -36.32 -35.85
C GLY A 344 5.17 -35.03 -35.80
N PRO A 345 3.90 -35.10 -35.37
CA PRO A 345 3.05 -33.91 -35.24
C PRO A 345 3.46 -33.04 -34.05
N GLU A 346 3.19 -31.74 -34.13
CA GLU A 346 3.41 -30.79 -33.03
C GLU A 346 2.55 -31.17 -31.81
N ILE A 347 3.21 -31.47 -30.69
CA ILE A 347 2.58 -31.98 -29.46
C ILE A 347 3.18 -31.31 -28.24
N GLU A 348 2.31 -30.73 -27.42
CA GLU A 348 2.63 -30.26 -26.09
C GLU A 348 2.35 -31.33 -25.03
N LEU A 349 3.32 -31.53 -24.13
CA LEU A 349 3.30 -32.47 -23.02
C LEU A 349 3.18 -31.75 -21.68
N SER A 350 2.50 -32.38 -20.72
CA SER A 350 2.52 -31.91 -19.34
C SER A 350 3.91 -32.08 -18.72
N PRO A 351 4.25 -31.31 -17.67
CA PRO A 351 5.54 -31.44 -16.99
C PRO A 351 5.86 -32.88 -16.60
N LYS A 352 4.86 -33.61 -16.07
CA LYS A 352 5.04 -35.00 -15.63
C LYS A 352 5.39 -35.92 -16.80
N THR A 353 4.68 -35.79 -17.93
CA THR A 353 4.93 -36.58 -19.14
C THR A 353 6.26 -36.22 -19.78
N ALA A 354 6.59 -34.93 -19.84
CA ALA A 354 7.85 -34.43 -20.38
C ALA A 354 9.06 -34.87 -19.53
N GLU A 355 8.97 -34.87 -18.20
CA GLU A 355 10.01 -35.38 -17.31
C GLU A 355 10.30 -36.87 -17.55
N GLY A 356 9.25 -37.69 -17.64
CA GLY A 356 9.40 -39.13 -17.90
C GLY A 356 9.99 -39.40 -19.29
N LEU A 357 9.42 -38.81 -20.34
CA LEU A 357 9.91 -38.99 -21.71
C LEU A 357 11.31 -38.39 -21.90
N GLY A 358 11.61 -37.22 -21.34
CA GLY A 358 12.93 -36.61 -21.41
C GLY A 358 14.01 -37.50 -20.81
N LEU A 359 13.75 -38.11 -19.65
CA LEU A 359 14.69 -39.07 -19.07
C LEU A 359 14.81 -40.34 -19.93
N ALA A 360 13.72 -40.81 -20.54
CA ALA A 360 13.77 -41.96 -21.46
C ALA A 360 14.62 -41.66 -22.70
N VAL A 361 14.43 -40.48 -23.31
CA VAL A 361 15.22 -40.01 -24.45
C VAL A 361 16.68 -39.84 -24.08
N HIS A 362 16.99 -39.33 -22.88
CA HIS A 362 18.36 -39.24 -22.36
C HIS A 362 19.03 -40.62 -22.25
N GLU A 363 18.34 -41.63 -21.70
CA GLU A 363 18.88 -42.98 -21.59
C GLU A 363 19.06 -43.65 -22.96
N LEU A 364 18.11 -43.48 -23.87
CA LEU A 364 18.21 -43.99 -25.24
C LEU A 364 19.37 -43.34 -26.00
N THR A 365 19.52 -42.02 -25.89
CA THR A 365 20.64 -41.25 -26.48
C THR A 365 21.99 -41.73 -25.94
N THR A 366 22.09 -41.87 -24.62
CA THR A 366 23.30 -42.37 -23.96
C THR A 366 23.64 -43.79 -24.41
N ASN A 367 22.64 -44.68 -24.50
CA ASN A 367 22.84 -46.04 -24.98
C ASN A 367 23.27 -46.07 -26.45
N SER A 368 22.71 -45.19 -27.28
CA SER A 368 23.08 -45.07 -28.69
C SER A 368 24.53 -44.62 -28.87
N LEU A 369 25.02 -43.68 -28.04
CA LEU A 369 26.41 -43.24 -28.03
C LEU A 369 27.39 -44.30 -27.53
N LYS A 370 26.96 -45.17 -26.61
CA LYS A 370 27.82 -46.22 -26.05
C LYS A 370 27.85 -47.47 -26.93
N TYR A 371 26.70 -47.87 -27.49
CA TYR A 371 26.51 -49.19 -28.07
C TYR A 371 25.81 -49.19 -29.44
N GLY A 372 25.20 -48.08 -29.83
CA GLY A 372 24.22 -48.03 -30.91
C GLY A 372 24.59 -47.19 -32.12
N ALA A 373 23.56 -46.64 -32.76
CA ALA A 373 23.66 -45.90 -34.02
C ALA A 373 24.51 -44.63 -33.91
N LEU A 374 24.42 -43.86 -32.81
CA LEU A 374 25.20 -42.62 -32.66
C LEU A 374 26.71 -42.88 -32.53
N ARG A 375 27.10 -44.07 -32.03
CA ARG A 375 28.51 -44.49 -32.01
C ARG A 375 29.02 -44.91 -33.38
N ALA A 376 28.19 -45.59 -34.16
CA ALA A 376 28.59 -46.22 -35.40
C ALA A 376 28.60 -45.21 -36.56
N HIS A 377 29.72 -45.06 -37.27
CA HIS A 377 29.80 -44.15 -38.42
C HIS A 377 28.79 -44.45 -39.55
N CYS A 378 28.23 -45.67 -39.60
CA CYS A 378 27.22 -46.08 -40.57
C CYS A 378 25.81 -46.25 -39.98
N GLY A 379 25.62 -45.97 -38.68
CA GLY A 379 24.34 -46.12 -38.01
C GLY A 379 23.36 -45.01 -38.39
N ASP A 380 22.08 -45.36 -38.46
CA ASP A 380 20.99 -44.38 -38.57
C ASP A 380 20.11 -44.41 -37.33
N LEU A 381 19.59 -43.25 -36.97
CA LEU A 381 18.63 -43.05 -35.90
C LEU A 381 17.34 -42.45 -36.46
N ALA A 382 16.22 -43.10 -36.21
CA ALA A 382 14.90 -42.58 -36.50
C ALA A 382 14.09 -42.45 -35.21
N ILE A 383 13.66 -41.23 -34.90
CA ILE A 383 12.80 -40.88 -33.78
C ILE A 383 11.49 -40.40 -34.36
N LYS A 384 10.42 -41.15 -34.09
CA LYS A 384 9.09 -40.86 -34.64
C LYS A 384 8.03 -40.88 -33.58
N TRP A 385 7.04 -40.01 -33.71
CA TRP A 385 5.86 -40.09 -32.85
C TRP A 385 4.58 -39.79 -33.60
N ARG A 386 3.47 -40.32 -33.07
CA ARG A 386 2.13 -40.09 -33.60
C ARG A 386 1.10 -40.08 -32.50
N LEU A 387 -0.02 -39.40 -32.76
CA LEU A 387 -1.16 -39.35 -31.86
C LEU A 387 -2.18 -40.42 -32.29
N GLU A 388 -2.43 -41.40 -31.43
CA GLU A 388 -3.50 -42.36 -31.62
C GLU A 388 -4.75 -41.96 -30.82
N ARG A 389 -5.92 -42.28 -31.36
CA ARG A 389 -7.20 -42.12 -30.68
C ARG A 389 -7.86 -43.49 -30.57
N SER A 390 -8.21 -43.88 -29.35
CA SER A 390 -8.99 -45.08 -29.11
C SER A 390 -10.44 -44.90 -29.58
N ALA A 391 -11.16 -46.01 -29.77
CA ALA A 391 -12.59 -46.00 -30.10
C ALA A 391 -13.46 -45.28 -29.04
N LEU A 392 -12.95 -45.12 -27.82
CA LEU A 392 -13.60 -44.41 -26.71
C LEU A 392 -13.16 -42.93 -26.62
N GLY A 393 -12.39 -42.42 -27.57
CA GLY A 393 -11.95 -41.02 -27.64
C GLY A 393 -10.70 -40.70 -26.81
N ALA A 394 -10.14 -41.66 -26.06
CA ALA A 394 -8.89 -41.46 -25.32
C ALA A 394 -7.71 -41.28 -26.30
N ARG A 395 -6.86 -40.29 -26.03
CA ARG A 395 -5.67 -40.01 -26.83
C ARG A 395 -4.45 -40.69 -26.22
N SER A 396 -3.59 -41.24 -27.06
CA SER A 396 -2.28 -41.74 -26.66
C SER A 396 -1.20 -41.24 -27.61
N LEU A 397 -0.06 -40.88 -27.05
CA LEU A 397 1.15 -40.62 -27.79
C LEU A 397 1.87 -41.94 -28.00
N GLU A 398 2.09 -42.33 -29.25
CA GLU A 398 2.97 -43.44 -29.59
C GLU A 398 4.32 -42.88 -30.06
N PHE A 399 5.34 -43.04 -29.23
CA PHE A 399 6.72 -42.66 -29.48
C PHE A 399 7.54 -43.89 -29.88
N THR A 400 8.38 -43.76 -30.90
CA THR A 400 9.24 -44.83 -31.42
C THR A 400 10.66 -44.31 -31.62
N TRP A 401 11.62 -45.03 -31.07
CA TRP A 401 13.05 -44.86 -31.28
C TRP A 401 13.56 -46.09 -32.04
N GLU A 402 14.16 -45.90 -33.20
CA GLU A 402 14.71 -46.98 -34.02
C GLU A 402 16.14 -46.68 -34.45
N GLU A 403 17.01 -47.66 -34.23
CA GLU A 403 18.39 -47.65 -34.69
C GLU A 403 18.57 -48.70 -35.77
N PHE A 404 19.28 -48.34 -36.84
CA PHE A 404 19.56 -49.20 -37.98
C PHE A 404 21.03 -49.18 -38.37
N ARG A 405 21.45 -50.19 -39.14
CA ARG A 405 22.80 -50.32 -39.71
C ARG A 405 23.92 -50.29 -38.64
N VAL A 406 23.63 -50.80 -37.46
CA VAL A 406 24.62 -50.96 -36.38
C VAL A 406 25.44 -52.24 -36.64
N PRO A 407 26.77 -52.15 -36.83
CA PRO A 407 27.59 -53.27 -37.33
C PRO A 407 27.72 -54.47 -36.38
N THR A 408 27.35 -54.33 -35.10
CA THR A 408 27.41 -55.38 -34.09
C THR A 408 26.13 -55.41 -33.27
N VAL A 409 25.55 -56.60 -33.12
CA VAL A 409 24.38 -56.84 -32.25
C VAL A 409 24.76 -56.47 -30.82
N PRO A 410 24.03 -55.59 -30.13
CA PRO A 410 24.18 -55.45 -28.70
C PRO A 410 23.79 -56.80 -28.09
N VAL A 411 24.76 -57.51 -27.50
CA VAL A 411 24.49 -58.65 -26.62
C VAL A 411 23.53 -58.13 -25.55
N GLN A 412 22.39 -58.79 -25.37
CA GLN A 412 21.46 -58.49 -24.28
C GLN A 412 22.29 -58.39 -22.99
N PRO A 413 22.37 -57.22 -22.36
CA PRO A 413 23.31 -57.04 -21.25
C PRO A 413 22.95 -58.02 -20.12
N ASP A 414 23.95 -58.70 -19.55
CA ASP A 414 23.79 -59.70 -18.48
C ASP A 414 23.10 -59.14 -17.22
N HIS A 415 22.96 -57.81 -17.13
CA HIS A 415 22.27 -57.09 -16.07
C HIS A 415 21.35 -56.03 -16.68
N LEU A 416 20.11 -55.92 -16.17
CA LEU A 416 19.20 -54.82 -16.48
C LEU A 416 19.86 -53.50 -16.04
N GLY A 417 20.30 -52.70 -17.02
CA GLY A 417 20.78 -51.35 -16.75
C GLY A 417 19.61 -50.43 -16.39
N PHE A 418 19.92 -49.29 -15.77
CA PHE A 418 18.91 -48.28 -15.39
C PHE A 418 18.01 -47.87 -16.57
N GLY A 419 18.55 -47.69 -17.78
CA GLY A 419 17.76 -47.29 -18.94
C GLY A 419 16.65 -48.30 -19.27
N THR A 420 16.94 -49.60 -19.19
CA THR A 420 15.95 -50.66 -19.38
C THR A 420 14.93 -50.67 -18.25
N GLU A 421 15.36 -50.52 -16.99
CA GLU A 421 14.43 -50.46 -15.85
C GLU A 421 13.55 -49.20 -15.86
N LEU A 422 14.08 -48.06 -16.30
CA LEU A 422 13.32 -46.83 -16.51
C LEU A 422 12.22 -47.04 -17.54
N ILE A 423 12.59 -47.58 -18.71
CA ILE A 423 11.69 -47.79 -19.83
C ILE A 423 10.65 -48.87 -19.48
N GLU A 424 11.07 -50.03 -18.98
CA GLU A 424 10.19 -51.19 -18.79
C GLU A 424 9.40 -51.20 -17.48
N GLN A 425 9.82 -50.44 -16.45
CA GLN A 425 9.15 -50.44 -15.14
C GLN A 425 8.66 -49.07 -14.71
N ALA A 426 9.54 -48.06 -14.71
CA ALA A 426 9.20 -46.77 -14.13
C ALA A 426 8.22 -45.96 -14.99
N LEU A 427 8.38 -45.95 -16.33
CA LEU A 427 7.44 -45.28 -17.23
C LEU A 427 6.04 -45.91 -17.18
N PRO A 428 5.89 -47.25 -17.25
CA PRO A 428 4.59 -47.89 -17.04
C PRO A 428 3.95 -47.55 -15.69
N TYR A 429 4.73 -47.49 -14.61
CA TYR A 429 4.21 -47.16 -13.29
C TYR A 429 3.77 -45.70 -13.18
N GLN A 430 4.61 -44.76 -13.62
CA GLN A 430 4.41 -43.33 -13.41
C GLN A 430 3.41 -42.70 -14.39
N LEU A 431 3.48 -43.12 -15.65
CA LEU A 431 2.71 -42.54 -16.76
C LEU A 431 1.60 -43.46 -17.27
N LYS A 432 1.46 -44.67 -16.70
CA LYS A 432 0.57 -45.73 -17.25
C LYS A 432 0.91 -46.04 -18.70
N ALA A 433 2.19 -45.92 -19.05
CA ALA A 433 2.68 -46.18 -20.40
C ALA A 433 2.74 -47.69 -20.68
N THR A 434 2.66 -48.06 -21.96
CA THR A 434 3.08 -49.38 -22.42
C THR A 434 4.39 -49.24 -23.19
N THR A 435 5.35 -50.11 -22.88
CA THR A 435 6.71 -50.01 -23.42
C THR A 435 7.18 -51.34 -23.98
N GLU A 436 7.78 -51.31 -25.16
CA GLU A 436 8.36 -52.47 -25.83
C GLU A 436 9.79 -52.13 -26.24
N LEU A 437 10.77 -52.92 -25.80
CA LEU A 437 12.18 -52.76 -26.15
C LEU A 437 12.67 -54.03 -26.86
N GLU A 438 13.03 -53.90 -28.12
CA GLU A 438 13.48 -55.00 -28.97
C GLU A 438 14.91 -54.79 -29.46
N PHE A 439 15.79 -55.74 -29.16
CA PHE A 439 17.14 -55.81 -29.73
C PHE A 439 17.10 -56.64 -31.01
N ARG A 440 17.44 -56.03 -32.15
CA ARG A 440 17.37 -56.66 -33.48
C ARG A 440 18.77 -56.83 -34.06
N GLY A 441 18.91 -57.78 -34.98
CA GLY A 441 20.12 -57.89 -35.79
C GLY A 441 20.31 -56.63 -36.62
N GLY A 442 21.21 -55.74 -36.18
CA GLY A 442 21.50 -54.46 -36.84
C GLY A 442 20.98 -53.20 -36.15
N GLY A 443 20.43 -53.29 -34.92
CA GLY A 443 20.06 -52.11 -34.12
C GLY A 443 19.04 -52.39 -33.00
N VAL A 444 18.37 -51.34 -32.52
CA VAL A 444 17.44 -51.37 -31.38
C VAL A 444 16.14 -50.67 -31.77
N ARG A 445 14.99 -51.22 -31.37
CA ARG A 445 13.69 -50.56 -31.46
C ARG A 445 13.11 -50.40 -30.06
N CYS A 446 12.81 -49.19 -29.66
CA CYS A 446 12.05 -48.89 -28.45
C CYS A 446 10.74 -48.20 -28.82
N LYS A 447 9.61 -48.72 -28.31
CA LYS A 447 8.29 -48.17 -28.51
C LYS A 447 7.69 -47.82 -27.15
N ILE A 448 7.20 -46.61 -27.00
CA ILE A 448 6.60 -46.09 -25.76
C ILE A 448 5.25 -45.49 -26.12
N SER A 449 4.16 -46.06 -25.59
CA SER A 449 2.81 -45.52 -25.73
C SER A 449 2.36 -44.90 -24.41
N VAL A 450 2.10 -43.59 -24.39
CA VAL A 450 1.70 -42.84 -23.21
C VAL A 450 0.27 -42.33 -23.37
N PRO A 451 -0.66 -42.66 -22.46
CA PRO A 451 -1.98 -42.04 -22.47
C PRO A 451 -1.87 -40.54 -22.16
N LEU A 452 -2.48 -39.71 -23.00
CA LEU A 452 -2.49 -38.25 -22.87
C LEU A 452 -3.78 -37.77 -22.20
N SER A 453 -3.67 -36.77 -21.34
CA SER A 453 -4.81 -36.05 -20.77
C SER A 453 -5.53 -35.17 -21.80
N ASP A 454 -6.69 -34.62 -21.43
CA ASP A 454 -7.50 -33.77 -22.31
C ASP A 454 -6.81 -32.44 -22.70
N GLU A 455 -5.79 -32.03 -21.94
CA GLU A 455 -5.02 -30.82 -22.23
C GLU A 455 -3.74 -31.08 -23.04
N GLU A 456 -3.27 -32.34 -23.09
CA GLU A 456 -2.06 -32.75 -23.81
C GLU A 456 -2.36 -33.11 -25.28
N GLY A 457 -1.36 -32.94 -26.17
CA GLY A 457 -1.52 -33.28 -27.59
C GLY A 457 -2.36 -32.28 -28.40
N ILE A 458 -2.46 -31.03 -27.93
CA ILE A 458 -3.05 -29.90 -28.65
C ILE A 458 -1.94 -28.84 -28.80
N PRO A 459 -1.58 -28.41 -30.03
CA PRO A 459 -0.61 -27.34 -30.22
C PRO A 459 -1.13 -26.02 -29.63
N ALA A 460 -0.22 -25.13 -29.22
CA ALA A 460 -0.57 -23.82 -28.65
C ALA A 460 -1.57 -23.03 -29.51
N SER A 461 -1.48 -23.16 -30.83
CA SER A 461 -2.37 -22.54 -31.82
C SER A 461 -3.83 -23.04 -31.77
N GLY A 462 -4.06 -24.24 -31.25
CA GLY A 462 -5.39 -24.86 -31.12
C GLY A 462 -6.13 -24.50 -29.83
N ARG A 463 -5.43 -24.07 -28.77
CA ARG A 463 -6.04 -23.77 -27.46
C ARG A 463 -6.88 -22.49 -27.46
N ALA A 464 -6.55 -21.51 -28.30
CA ALA A 464 -7.25 -20.22 -28.37
C ALA A 464 -8.70 -20.32 -28.91
N ARG A 465 -9.08 -21.41 -29.59
CA ARG A 465 -10.42 -21.58 -30.17
C ARG A 465 -11.43 -22.30 -29.25
N GLY A 466 -11.00 -22.89 -28.14
CA GLY A 466 -11.84 -23.80 -27.35
C GLY A 466 -12.61 -23.20 -26.17
N ARG A 467 -12.24 -22.00 -25.66
CA ARG A 467 -12.83 -21.41 -24.44
C ARG A 467 -13.93 -20.36 -24.68
N GLY A 468 -14.36 -20.13 -25.93
CA GLY A 468 -15.27 -19.02 -26.27
C GLY A 468 -16.72 -19.36 -26.64
N GLU A 469 -17.06 -20.62 -26.91
CA GLU A 469 -18.37 -20.96 -27.51
C GLU A 469 -19.11 -22.07 -26.77
N ARG A 470 -19.37 -21.92 -25.47
CA ARG A 470 -20.44 -22.67 -24.78
C ARG A 470 -21.03 -21.86 -23.63
N GLU A 471 -21.81 -20.84 -23.97
CA GLU A 471 -22.94 -20.38 -23.15
C GLU A 471 -23.64 -19.28 -23.94
N HIS A 472 -24.68 -19.64 -24.69
CA HIS A 472 -25.90 -18.86 -24.97
C HIS A 472 -26.74 -19.69 -25.93
N GLY A 473 -27.67 -20.47 -25.38
CA GLY A 473 -28.53 -21.33 -26.20
C GLY A 473 -29.45 -22.24 -25.41
N ARG A 474 -30.32 -21.67 -24.56
CA ARG A 474 -31.77 -21.92 -24.54
C ARG A 474 -32.47 -21.12 -23.46
#